data_AF-A0A9W7FIG9-F1
#
_entry.id   AF-A0A9W7FIG9-F1
#
_cell.length_a   1.000
_cell.length_b   1.000
_cell.length_c   1.000
_cell.angle_alpha   90.00
_cell.angle_beta   90.00
_cell.angle_gamma   90.00
#
_symmetry.space_group_name_H-M   'P 1'
#
loop_
_entity.id
_entity.type
_entity.pdbx_description
1 polymer ?
#
loop_
_entity_poly.entity_id
_entity_poly.type
_entity_poly.pdbx_seq_one_letter_code
_entity_poly.pdbx_strand_id
1 'polypeptide(L)'
;MSNQDLNDALLPPTTPSFSNIYLNLPADYETQSRRPSTPLNPPTPPNETLVVRQPPANPLLDPSATLHPLLDPSDTLISIFASYAQLVLAKSHFPVLNWVFIVGGFIAGAVAVLLSYALPIADDFTTNNNSSLLTSPLTLLYTPVIFLVIHVLIKTIFTGTGGSGIPAAMTLLERDDALTLLPSVLSFRILVGKFILLFLGLAGGGSMGKEGPMVILSASTMVLTLNCFLFLAGRNGRDSITPNLLRYVRVAIIAGAGAGIAAAFNSIMGGVMFAVEEFASTFDFPMGRCIATSVVCSMLCVFGLNTLIDPSYENLSFYGDVTDFATTPELFYVSIISGVVGGFFGGLNSQILLWLLELKAWCARRSPLSSYLICVLCGFLLGALHIATDGASAGEGTSEVVKILSPEGVYCGAEGSVHSTYFLTKVAGTILTYMSGVCGGVFAPSLSAGSGLGQIVYCELFPLFPSVTVSSQFVVICTMSSYFGGFTQSPLTTFSILVGMIHVDGEDYDSTITHVGMLTSSVIGGAVSGLINPNKLYHGMAMIIERGWRDNQSYGEAEKFSWARKFDFVNVNRYYGGVGASSGSGRGSGRGSGSQSVNESHNSSFWINDVGRGTESVRRTEASRRSSWY
;
A
#
# COMPACT_ATOMS: atom_id res chain seq x y z
N MET A 1 8.29 -7.22 74.89
CA MET A 1 9.75 -7.01 74.74
C MET A 1 10.11 -7.54 73.35
N SER A 2 10.76 -6.82 72.45
CA SER A 2 11.12 -5.38 72.38
C SER A 2 11.42 -5.05 70.91
N ASN A 3 11.24 -3.81 70.48
CA ASN A 3 11.84 -3.34 69.23
C ASN A 3 13.37 -3.24 69.37
N GLN A 4 14.06 -2.99 68.24
CA GLN A 4 15.50 -2.79 68.08
C GLN A 4 16.33 -4.10 68.01
N ASP A 5 17.20 -4.33 67.01
CA ASP A 5 17.57 -3.50 65.85
C ASP A 5 17.84 -4.31 64.57
N LEU A 6 17.63 -3.59 63.48
CA LEU A 6 18.18 -3.70 62.12
C LEU A 6 19.58 -4.36 62.02
N ASN A 7 19.76 -5.22 61.00
CA ASN A 7 20.64 -4.90 59.85
C ASN A 7 20.64 -5.94 58.71
N ASP A 8 20.47 -7.23 58.97
CA ASP A 8 20.84 -8.28 57.98
C ASP A 8 19.70 -8.75 57.06
N ALA A 9 18.92 -7.82 56.52
CA ALA A 9 17.88 -8.07 55.51
C ALA A 9 18.24 -7.48 54.14
N LEU A 10 19.46 -7.77 53.66
CA LEU A 10 19.94 -7.38 52.32
C LEU A 10 20.74 -8.51 51.66
N LEU A 11 20.23 -9.00 50.52
CA LEU A 11 20.89 -9.86 49.50
C LEU A 11 21.29 -11.30 49.90
N PRO A 12 20.87 -12.28 49.08
CA PRO A 12 21.85 -13.21 48.49
C PRO A 12 21.50 -13.63 47.03
N PRO A 13 22.40 -14.31 46.30
CA PRO A 13 23.83 -14.01 46.15
C PRO A 13 24.28 -14.00 44.67
N THR A 14 25.18 -13.10 44.30
CA THR A 14 25.85 -13.13 42.98
C THR A 14 27.07 -14.05 42.98
N THR A 15 27.17 -14.86 41.93
CA THR A 15 28.35 -15.53 41.31
C THR A 15 29.76 -15.38 41.94
N PRO A 16 30.56 -16.45 41.96
CA PRO A 16 32.00 -16.39 41.74
C PRO A 16 32.38 -16.69 40.27
N SER A 17 33.33 -15.92 39.76
CA SER A 17 33.89 -15.94 38.41
C SER A 17 35.06 -16.94 38.27
N PHE A 18 35.41 -17.31 37.03
CA PHE A 18 36.79 -17.49 36.48
C PHE A 18 36.65 -17.78 34.97
N SER A 19 36.81 -16.80 34.07
CA SER A 19 38.07 -16.32 33.46
C SER A 19 38.58 -17.19 32.28
N ASN A 20 38.60 -16.58 31.08
CA ASN A 20 39.47 -16.82 29.92
C ASN A 20 39.85 -18.26 29.52
N ILE A 21 39.65 -18.61 28.24
CA ILE A 21 40.75 -18.88 27.28
C ILE A 21 40.22 -19.00 25.84
N TYR A 22 41.05 -18.56 24.88
CA TYR A 22 40.82 -18.60 23.44
C TYR A 22 40.86 -20.03 22.88
N LEU A 23 40.15 -20.26 21.76
CA LEU A 23 40.44 -21.35 20.84
C LEU A 23 40.61 -20.83 19.41
N ASN A 24 41.82 -20.38 19.11
CA ASN A 24 42.36 -20.44 17.74
C ASN A 24 42.75 -21.89 17.45
N LEU A 25 42.33 -22.42 16.31
CA LEU A 25 42.80 -23.69 15.76
C LEU A 25 44.16 -23.51 15.09
N PRO A 26 45.13 -24.39 15.36
CA PRO A 26 45.93 -24.92 14.26
C PRO A 26 46.34 -26.40 14.39
N ALA A 27 46.50 -27.01 13.22
CA ALA A 27 47.52 -28.00 12.84
C ALA A 27 47.50 -29.46 13.39
N ASP A 28 47.86 -30.34 12.44
CA ASP A 28 48.57 -31.61 12.54
C ASP A 28 47.95 -32.83 13.25
N TYR A 29 47.53 -33.79 12.41
CA TYR A 29 47.65 -35.23 12.68
C TYR A 29 48.04 -35.98 11.39
N GLU A 30 49.33 -36.33 11.27
CA GLU A 30 49.76 -37.38 10.33
C GLU A 30 49.52 -38.76 10.97
N THR A 31 49.00 -39.75 10.21
CA THR A 31 49.79 -40.92 9.73
C THR A 31 48.93 -42.11 9.23
N GLN A 32 49.29 -42.58 8.04
CA GLN A 32 49.30 -43.98 7.57
C GLN A 32 48.02 -44.86 7.54
N SER A 33 47.57 -45.16 6.31
CA SER A 33 47.52 -46.55 5.81
C SER A 33 47.72 -46.59 4.28
N ARG A 34 47.87 -47.77 3.65
CA ARG A 34 48.76 -47.98 2.47
C ARG A 34 48.07 -48.34 1.13
N ARG A 35 48.49 -47.66 0.04
CA ARG A 35 48.82 -48.18 -1.34
C ARG A 35 47.70 -48.82 -2.21
N PRO A 36 47.92 -49.06 -3.53
CA PRO A 36 48.63 -48.24 -4.54
C PRO A 36 47.90 -48.16 -5.91
N SER A 37 48.27 -47.22 -6.81
CA SER A 37 48.10 -47.43 -8.27
C SER A 37 48.90 -46.45 -9.16
N THR A 38 49.44 -46.97 -10.26
CA THR A 38 50.02 -46.34 -11.47
C THR A 38 50.20 -47.45 -12.54
N PRO A 39 50.40 -47.18 -13.85
CA PRO A 39 49.88 -46.10 -14.73
C PRO A 39 49.30 -46.65 -16.08
N LEU A 40 48.86 -45.78 -17.03
CA LEU A 40 48.94 -45.84 -18.53
C LEU A 40 47.74 -45.23 -19.32
N ASN A 41 48.04 -44.69 -20.53
CA ASN A 41 47.22 -43.87 -21.49
C ASN A 41 46.53 -44.73 -22.60
N PRO A 42 45.98 -44.24 -23.78
CA PRO A 42 45.81 -42.89 -24.42
C PRO A 42 44.34 -42.65 -24.97
N PRO A 43 43.96 -41.84 -26.02
CA PRO A 43 44.67 -40.90 -26.94
C PRO A 43 44.03 -39.48 -27.18
N THR A 44 43.53 -39.16 -28.40
CA THR A 44 43.31 -37.83 -29.06
C THR A 44 42.13 -37.90 -30.10
N PRO A 45 41.60 -36.84 -30.82
CA PRO A 45 42.25 -35.65 -31.46
C PRO A 45 41.39 -34.32 -31.56
N PRO A 46 41.68 -33.30 -32.43
CA PRO A 46 42.93 -32.62 -32.82
C PRO A 46 42.92 -31.05 -32.68
N ASN A 47 44.06 -30.44 -33.07
CA ASN A 47 44.43 -29.03 -33.36
C ASN A 47 43.34 -28.09 -33.99
N GLU A 48 43.45 -26.75 -34.09
CA GLU A 48 44.65 -25.86 -34.14
C GLU A 48 44.37 -24.36 -33.79
N THR A 49 45.46 -23.58 -33.69
CA THR A 49 45.63 -22.18 -33.23
C THR A 49 44.82 -21.04 -33.89
N LEU A 50 44.61 -19.92 -33.15
CA LEU A 50 44.33 -18.60 -33.73
C LEU A 50 44.97 -17.40 -32.96
N VAL A 51 46.18 -17.04 -33.40
CA VAL A 51 46.77 -15.68 -33.55
C VAL A 51 46.55 -14.61 -32.46
N VAL A 52 47.65 -14.26 -31.76
CA VAL A 52 47.86 -12.94 -31.14
C VAL A 52 48.35 -11.94 -32.19
N ARG A 53 47.76 -10.74 -32.28
CA ARG A 53 48.29 -9.61 -33.07
C ARG A 53 48.61 -8.42 -32.17
N GLN A 54 49.79 -7.85 -32.39
CA GLN A 54 50.31 -6.68 -31.69
C GLN A 54 49.61 -5.37 -32.15
N PRO A 55 49.57 -4.32 -31.29
CA PRO A 55 49.24 -2.97 -31.73
C PRO A 55 50.35 -2.38 -32.64
N PRO A 56 50.03 -1.37 -33.48
CA PRO A 56 50.95 -0.82 -34.46
C PRO A 56 52.09 0.03 -33.86
N ALA A 57 53.14 0.23 -34.65
CA ALA A 57 54.39 0.86 -34.25
C ALA A 57 54.31 2.37 -33.99
N ASN A 58 55.15 2.85 -33.06
CA ASN A 58 55.46 4.26 -32.86
C ASN A 58 56.10 4.89 -34.12
N PRO A 59 55.72 6.11 -34.52
CA PRO A 59 56.61 6.97 -35.28
C PRO A 59 57.74 7.47 -34.38
N LEU A 60 58.97 7.23 -34.84
CA LEU A 60 60.26 7.83 -34.49
C LEU A 60 60.29 8.86 -33.34
N LEU A 61 61.01 8.52 -32.27
CA LEU A 61 61.54 9.48 -31.30
C LEU A 61 62.60 10.38 -31.96
N ASP A 62 62.35 11.68 -31.98
CA ASP A 62 63.36 12.70 -32.27
C ASP A 62 64.16 13.03 -30.98
N PRO A 63 65.50 12.93 -30.94
CA PRO A 63 66.27 13.06 -29.70
C PRO A 63 66.39 14.48 -29.11
N SER A 64 65.70 15.48 -29.66
CA SER A 64 65.95 16.91 -29.37
C SER A 64 64.71 17.75 -29.06
N ALA A 65 63.77 17.23 -28.26
CA ALA A 65 62.66 18.02 -27.70
C ALA A 65 62.64 17.98 -26.16
N THR A 66 62.99 19.12 -25.57
CA THR A 66 63.12 19.45 -24.14
C THR A 66 62.01 18.96 -23.20
N LEU A 67 62.41 18.63 -21.97
CA LEU A 67 61.56 18.43 -20.78
C LEU A 67 60.33 19.36 -20.73
N HIS A 68 59.16 18.78 -20.49
CA HIS A 68 58.10 19.41 -19.70
C HIS A 68 57.87 18.54 -18.45
N PRO A 69 57.72 19.14 -17.25
CA PRO A 69 57.73 18.38 -16.01
C PRO A 69 56.46 17.55 -15.83
N LEU A 70 56.68 16.39 -15.20
CA LEU A 70 55.75 15.59 -14.39
C LEU A 70 54.39 16.28 -14.11
N LEU A 71 53.31 15.68 -14.59
CA LEU A 71 51.99 15.88 -14.01
C LEU A 71 52.03 15.45 -12.54
N ASP A 72 51.68 16.37 -11.65
CA ASP A 72 51.77 16.15 -10.21
C ASP A 72 50.84 14.99 -9.78
N PRO A 73 51.32 14.01 -8.99
CA PRO A 73 50.48 12.89 -8.53
C PRO A 73 49.33 13.36 -7.62
N SER A 74 49.42 14.57 -7.06
CA SER A 74 48.31 15.23 -6.37
C SER A 74 47.15 15.56 -7.31
N ASP A 75 47.37 15.96 -8.56
CA ASP A 75 46.28 16.37 -9.46
C ASP A 75 45.48 15.18 -9.99
N THR A 76 46.11 14.01 -10.17
CA THR A 76 45.39 12.76 -10.46
C THR A 76 44.60 12.26 -9.25
N LEU A 77 45.14 12.36 -8.04
CA LEU A 77 44.39 12.02 -6.83
C LEU A 77 43.28 13.03 -6.55
N ILE A 78 43.52 14.33 -6.73
CA ILE A 78 42.52 15.38 -6.54
C ILE A 78 41.43 15.31 -7.62
N SER A 79 41.74 14.97 -8.88
CA SER A 79 40.70 14.77 -9.91
C SER A 79 39.91 13.47 -9.70
N ILE A 80 40.51 12.40 -9.19
CA ILE A 80 39.79 11.19 -8.77
C ILE A 80 38.95 11.45 -7.51
N PHE A 81 39.49 12.14 -6.50
CA PHE A 81 38.75 12.56 -5.31
C PHE A 81 37.70 13.62 -5.64
N ALA A 82 37.89 14.49 -6.62
CA ALA A 82 36.88 15.45 -7.08
C ALA A 82 35.81 14.76 -7.92
N SER A 83 36.16 13.76 -8.73
CA SER A 83 35.18 12.94 -9.44
C SER A 83 34.38 12.07 -8.47
N TYR A 84 35.04 11.45 -7.49
CA TYR A 84 34.40 10.66 -6.43
C TYR A 84 33.61 11.55 -5.47
N ALA A 85 34.10 12.74 -5.11
CA ALA A 85 33.36 13.74 -4.35
C ALA A 85 32.20 14.30 -5.17
N GLN A 86 32.32 14.53 -6.47
CA GLN A 86 31.18 14.88 -7.33
C GLN A 86 30.18 13.73 -7.45
N LEU A 87 30.62 12.48 -7.39
CA LEU A 87 29.73 11.30 -7.38
C LEU A 87 29.08 11.08 -6.00
N VAL A 88 29.76 11.46 -4.92
CA VAL A 88 29.26 11.51 -3.53
C VAL A 88 28.38 12.75 -3.28
N LEU A 89 28.61 13.85 -3.99
CA LEU A 89 27.79 15.08 -3.97
C LEU A 89 26.58 14.97 -4.92
N ALA A 90 26.70 14.26 -6.03
CA ALA A 90 25.54 13.78 -6.80
C ALA A 90 24.69 12.79 -5.96
N LYS A 91 25.34 12.00 -5.08
CA LYS A 91 24.66 11.25 -4.00
C LYS A 91 24.24 12.12 -2.80
N SER A 92 24.72 13.35 -2.63
CA SER A 92 24.44 14.19 -1.45
C SER A 92 23.11 14.94 -1.54
N HIS A 93 22.26 14.63 -2.52
CA HIS A 93 20.86 15.03 -2.51
C HIS A 93 20.00 14.11 -1.59
N PHE A 94 20.44 12.88 -1.29
CA PHE A 94 19.77 11.99 -0.34
C PHE A 94 19.63 12.53 1.10
N PRO A 95 20.67 13.05 1.78
CA PRO A 95 20.54 13.52 3.17
C PRO A 95 19.54 14.67 3.33
N VAL A 96 19.38 15.53 2.32
CA VAL A 96 18.39 16.62 2.39
C VAL A 96 16.98 16.10 2.06
N LEU A 97 16.86 15.15 1.14
CA LEU A 97 15.57 14.50 0.84
C LEU A 97 15.06 13.63 2.01
N ASN A 98 15.93 13.12 2.87
CA ASN A 98 15.52 12.42 4.10
C ASN A 98 14.60 13.29 4.97
N TRP A 99 14.79 14.61 5.02
CA TRP A 99 13.91 15.52 5.75
C TRP A 99 12.47 15.53 5.19
N VAL A 100 12.28 15.28 3.90
CA VAL A 100 10.93 15.14 3.31
C VAL A 100 10.21 13.93 3.92
N PHE A 101 10.90 12.79 4.07
CA PHE A 101 10.33 11.58 4.64
C PHE A 101 10.12 11.66 6.16
N ILE A 102 11.01 12.34 6.87
CA ILE A 102 10.87 12.61 8.31
C ILE A 102 9.65 13.53 8.55
N VAL A 103 9.65 14.73 7.96
CA VAL A 103 8.59 15.73 8.15
C VAL A 103 7.26 15.23 7.59
N GLY A 104 7.26 14.59 6.42
CA GLY A 104 6.08 13.97 5.83
C GLY A 104 5.53 12.82 6.68
N GLY A 105 6.40 12.04 7.33
CA GLY A 105 6.02 11.03 8.32
C GLY A 105 5.31 11.64 9.52
N PHE A 106 5.91 12.64 10.17
CA PHE A 106 5.26 13.35 11.29
C PHE A 106 3.91 13.96 10.89
N ILE A 107 3.79 14.59 9.72
CA ILE A 107 2.52 15.16 9.24
C ILE A 107 1.49 14.05 8.96
N ALA A 108 1.91 12.91 8.40
CA ALA A 108 1.04 11.74 8.21
C ALA A 108 0.48 11.21 9.55
N GLY A 109 1.34 11.07 10.57
CA GLY A 109 0.93 10.65 11.91
C GLY A 109 -0.01 11.65 12.58
N ALA A 110 0.24 12.96 12.45
CA ALA A 110 -0.66 13.99 12.98
C ALA A 110 -2.05 13.97 12.31
N VAL A 111 -2.12 13.71 11.00
CA VAL A 111 -3.39 13.52 10.29
C VAL A 111 -4.09 12.23 10.72
N ALA A 112 -3.35 11.17 11.03
CA ALA A 112 -3.89 9.93 11.58
C ALA A 112 -4.54 10.16 12.95
N VAL A 113 -3.85 10.84 13.87
CA VAL A 113 -4.37 11.18 15.21
C VAL A 113 -5.64 12.00 15.10
N LEU A 114 -5.65 13.06 14.28
CA LEU A 114 -6.85 13.86 14.04
C LEU A 114 -8.03 13.02 13.54
N LEU A 115 -7.79 12.02 12.69
CA LEU A 115 -8.82 11.12 12.21
C LEU A 115 -9.27 10.13 13.29
N SER A 116 -8.35 9.58 14.08
CA SER A 116 -8.65 8.67 15.19
C SER A 116 -9.52 9.30 16.29
N TYR A 117 -9.46 10.62 16.49
CA TYR A 117 -10.42 11.32 17.36
C TYR A 117 -11.72 11.70 16.64
N ALA A 118 -11.69 11.99 15.34
CA ALA A 118 -12.88 12.41 14.59
C ALA A 118 -13.85 11.26 14.29
N LEU A 119 -13.35 10.04 13.99
CA LEU A 119 -14.20 8.96 13.53
C LEU A 119 -15.04 8.25 14.61
N PRO A 120 -14.58 8.07 15.86
CA PRO A 120 -15.43 7.61 16.95
C PRO A 120 -16.66 8.51 17.15
N ILE A 121 -16.50 9.84 17.01
CA ILE A 121 -17.62 10.80 17.09
C ILE A 121 -18.65 10.56 15.97
N ALA A 122 -18.19 10.15 14.77
CA ALA A 122 -19.08 9.79 13.66
C ALA A 122 -19.78 8.43 13.88
N ASP A 123 -19.06 7.46 14.45
CA ASP A 123 -19.62 6.14 14.76
C ASP A 123 -20.65 6.24 15.90
N ASP A 124 -20.30 6.87 17.02
CA ASP A 124 -21.14 7.14 18.21
C ASP A 124 -22.45 7.87 17.87
N PHE A 125 -22.45 8.72 16.83
CA PHE A 125 -23.64 9.39 16.35
C PHE A 125 -24.69 8.39 15.83
N THR A 126 -24.23 7.25 15.30
CA THR A 126 -25.06 6.19 14.73
C THR A 126 -25.27 4.99 15.66
N THR A 127 -24.27 4.63 16.46
CA THR A 127 -24.26 3.41 17.29
C THR A 127 -24.71 3.67 18.72
N ASN A 128 -24.05 4.58 19.44
CA ASN A 128 -24.21 4.75 20.90
C ASN A 128 -25.28 5.77 21.31
N ASN A 129 -25.29 6.97 20.73
CA ASN A 129 -26.29 8.00 21.09
C ASN A 129 -27.67 7.72 20.48
N ASN A 130 -27.70 6.96 19.37
CA ASN A 130 -28.90 6.66 18.62
C ASN A 130 -28.98 5.19 18.19
N SER A 131 -28.85 4.25 19.14
CA SER A 131 -29.23 2.85 18.89
C SER A 131 -30.67 2.71 18.34
N SER A 132 -31.51 3.71 18.59
CA SER A 132 -32.84 3.90 18.00
C SER A 132 -32.86 4.41 16.55
N LEU A 133 -31.82 5.06 16.02
CA LEU A 133 -31.83 5.60 14.65
C LEU A 133 -31.49 4.52 13.63
N LEU A 134 -30.37 3.79 13.79
CA LEU A 134 -29.99 2.70 12.87
C LEU A 134 -31.03 1.57 12.83
N THR A 135 -31.71 1.32 13.95
CA THR A 135 -32.80 0.32 14.05
C THR A 135 -34.18 0.87 13.67
N SER A 136 -34.35 2.19 13.63
CA SER A 136 -35.61 2.82 13.21
C SER A 136 -35.82 2.70 11.69
N PRO A 137 -37.08 2.54 11.23
CA PRO A 137 -37.45 2.67 9.82
C PRO A 137 -36.95 3.95 9.13
N LEU A 138 -36.62 5.01 9.88
CA LEU A 138 -36.00 6.23 9.34
C LEU A 138 -34.65 5.96 8.65
N THR A 139 -33.93 4.91 9.02
CA THR A 139 -32.64 4.54 8.40
C THR A 139 -32.76 4.12 6.94
N LEU A 140 -33.94 3.63 6.51
CA LEU A 140 -34.25 3.40 5.09
C LEU A 140 -34.24 4.67 4.24
N LEU A 141 -34.34 5.86 4.85
CA LEU A 141 -34.24 7.16 4.17
C LEU A 141 -32.90 7.85 4.49
N TYR A 142 -32.45 7.80 5.75
CA TYR A 142 -31.24 8.49 6.23
C TYR A 142 -29.97 8.03 5.50
N THR A 143 -29.65 6.73 5.53
CA THR A 143 -28.45 6.18 4.89
C THR A 143 -28.38 6.44 3.38
N PRO A 144 -29.41 6.19 2.55
CA PRO A 144 -29.34 6.50 1.13
C PRO A 144 -29.26 8.00 0.83
N VAL A 145 -29.86 8.88 1.66
CA VAL A 145 -29.71 10.34 1.48
C VAL A 145 -28.28 10.78 1.74
N ILE A 146 -27.63 10.32 2.82
CA ILE A 146 -26.23 10.65 3.11
C ILE A 146 -25.30 10.09 2.04
N PHE A 147 -25.50 8.84 1.63
CA PHE A 147 -24.70 8.22 0.57
C PHE A 147 -24.83 8.98 -0.76
N LEU A 148 -26.05 9.43 -1.10
CA LEU A 148 -26.28 10.28 -2.28
C LEU A 148 -25.57 11.64 -2.16
N VAL A 149 -25.62 12.29 -1.00
CA VAL A 149 -24.89 13.56 -0.75
C VAL A 149 -23.38 13.36 -0.92
N ILE A 150 -22.81 12.31 -0.32
CA ILE A 150 -21.40 11.94 -0.48
C ILE A 150 -21.07 11.69 -1.95
N HIS A 151 -21.90 10.94 -2.68
CA HIS A 151 -21.69 10.64 -4.10
C HIS A 151 -21.74 11.90 -4.97
N VAL A 152 -22.66 12.84 -4.68
CA VAL A 152 -22.71 14.15 -5.34
C VAL A 152 -21.46 14.97 -5.03
N LEU A 153 -20.98 15.01 -3.78
CA LEU A 153 -19.77 15.72 -3.39
C LEU A 153 -18.51 15.14 -4.07
N ILE A 154 -18.41 13.81 -4.18
CA ILE A 154 -17.36 13.12 -4.93
C ILE A 154 -17.40 13.51 -6.41
N LYS A 155 -18.59 13.59 -7.02
CA LYS A 155 -18.73 13.93 -8.45
C LYS A 155 -18.53 15.42 -8.76
N THR A 156 -18.75 16.33 -7.79
CA THR A 156 -18.78 17.79 -8.04
C THR A 156 -17.59 18.55 -7.45
N ILE A 157 -17.15 18.25 -6.23
CA ILE A 157 -16.11 19.02 -5.52
C ILE A 157 -14.84 18.18 -5.35
N PHE A 158 -15.01 16.93 -4.91
CA PHE A 158 -13.93 16.02 -4.49
C PHE A 158 -13.71 14.87 -5.49
N THR A 159 -13.63 15.20 -6.78
CA THR A 159 -13.39 14.20 -7.84
C THR A 159 -12.08 13.44 -7.60
N GLY A 160 -12.18 12.12 -7.42
CA GLY A 160 -11.04 11.24 -7.13
C GLY A 160 -11.01 10.66 -5.72
N THR A 161 -11.88 11.10 -4.79
CA THR A 161 -11.88 10.62 -3.40
C THR A 161 -12.67 9.34 -3.13
N GLY A 162 -13.48 8.86 -4.09
CA GLY A 162 -14.37 7.70 -3.89
C GLY A 162 -13.65 6.37 -3.62
N GLY A 163 -14.32 5.46 -2.91
CA GLY A 163 -13.77 4.17 -2.47
C GLY A 163 -12.56 4.32 -1.55
N SER A 164 -11.73 3.26 -1.48
CA SER A 164 -10.50 3.24 -0.68
C SER A 164 -9.50 4.28 -1.20
N GLY A 165 -9.29 4.30 -2.52
CA GLY A 165 -8.31 5.13 -3.22
C GLY A 165 -6.94 4.46 -3.38
N ILE A 166 -6.63 3.39 -2.62
CA ILE A 166 -5.44 2.54 -2.82
C ILE A 166 -5.26 2.15 -4.30
N PRO A 167 -6.28 1.64 -5.02
CA PRO A 167 -6.12 1.27 -6.43
C PRO A 167 -5.74 2.44 -7.35
N ALA A 168 -6.24 3.65 -7.06
CA ALA A 168 -5.91 4.83 -7.85
C ALA A 168 -4.44 5.24 -7.62
N ALA A 169 -3.92 5.12 -6.40
CA ALA A 169 -2.50 5.32 -6.13
C ALA A 169 -1.62 4.26 -6.83
N MET A 170 -2.03 2.99 -6.83
CA MET A 170 -1.34 1.92 -7.57
C MET A 170 -1.24 2.23 -9.08
N THR A 171 -2.33 2.67 -9.72
CA THR A 171 -2.29 3.06 -11.15
C THR A 171 -1.33 4.21 -11.47
N LEU A 172 -0.96 5.05 -10.48
CA LEU A 172 0.07 6.09 -10.67
C LEU A 172 1.50 5.54 -10.60
N LEU A 173 1.73 4.41 -9.93
CA LEU A 173 3.06 3.81 -9.83
C LEU A 173 3.47 3.11 -11.13
N GLU A 174 2.50 2.58 -11.87
CA GLU A 174 2.72 1.83 -13.12
C GLU A 174 2.76 2.73 -14.36
N ARG A 175 2.20 3.94 -14.30
CA ARG A 175 2.07 4.85 -15.46
C ARG A 175 3.23 5.82 -15.62
N ASP A 176 3.59 6.11 -16.88
CA ASP A 176 4.61 7.10 -17.23
C ASP A 176 4.07 8.54 -17.21
N ASP A 177 2.79 8.74 -17.53
CA ASP A 177 2.09 10.04 -17.45
C ASP A 177 1.64 10.40 -16.02
N ALA A 178 2.06 9.64 -15.01
CA ALA A 178 1.65 9.77 -13.61
C ALA A 178 1.80 11.18 -13.04
N LEU A 179 2.83 11.94 -13.44
CA LEU A 179 3.01 13.34 -13.00
C LEU A 179 1.86 14.27 -13.44
N THR A 180 1.20 13.95 -14.54
CA THR A 180 0.03 14.72 -15.04
C THR A 180 -1.26 14.34 -14.31
N LEU A 181 -1.39 13.07 -13.94
CA LEU A 181 -2.54 12.52 -13.23
C LEU A 181 -2.48 12.76 -11.71
N LEU A 182 -1.28 12.98 -11.15
CA LEU A 182 -1.02 13.15 -9.72
C LEU A 182 -2.03 14.07 -9.01
N PRO A 183 -2.36 15.30 -9.49
CA PRO A 183 -3.29 16.20 -8.78
C PRO A 183 -4.73 15.67 -8.66
N SER A 184 -5.12 14.76 -9.56
CA SER A 184 -6.45 14.16 -9.59
C SER A 184 -6.62 13.02 -8.58
N VAL A 185 -5.51 12.48 -8.04
CA VAL A 185 -5.48 11.33 -7.12
C VAL A 185 -4.84 11.68 -5.77
N LEU A 186 -3.82 12.55 -5.76
CA LEU A 186 -3.03 12.94 -4.59
C LEU A 186 -2.79 14.45 -4.62
N SER A 187 -3.66 15.18 -3.93
CA SER A 187 -3.59 16.65 -3.77
C SER A 187 -4.21 17.06 -2.44
N PHE A 188 -3.99 18.31 -2.02
CA PHE A 188 -4.58 18.84 -0.79
C PHE A 188 -6.12 18.77 -0.80
N ARG A 189 -6.75 18.94 -1.99
CA ARG A 189 -8.19 18.74 -2.18
C ARG A 189 -8.63 17.30 -1.93
N ILE A 190 -7.84 16.31 -2.37
CA ILE A 190 -8.13 14.89 -2.09
C ILE A 190 -7.97 14.60 -0.60
N LEU A 191 -6.95 15.17 0.05
CA LEU A 191 -6.73 15.02 1.50
C LEU A 191 -7.94 15.51 2.30
N VAL A 192 -8.32 16.78 2.15
CA VAL A 192 -9.47 17.37 2.85
C VAL A 192 -10.77 16.65 2.48
N GLY A 193 -10.94 16.32 1.19
CA GLY A 193 -12.12 15.61 0.70
C GLY A 193 -12.27 14.21 1.29
N LYS A 194 -11.20 13.39 1.32
CA LYS A 194 -11.25 12.05 1.90
C LYS A 194 -11.52 12.08 3.40
N PHE A 195 -10.94 13.03 4.14
CA PHE A 195 -11.22 13.21 5.57
C PHE A 195 -12.72 13.46 5.83
N ILE A 196 -13.28 14.48 5.18
CA ILE A 196 -14.69 14.86 5.37
C ILE A 196 -15.64 13.75 4.89
N LEU A 197 -15.38 13.14 3.73
CA LEU A 197 -16.27 12.15 3.15
C LEU A 197 -16.21 10.79 3.85
N LEU A 198 -15.09 10.46 4.50
CA LEU A 198 -15.00 9.29 5.38
C LEU A 198 -15.79 9.50 6.68
N PHE A 199 -15.63 10.68 7.32
CA PHE A 199 -16.43 11.05 8.49
C PHE A 199 -17.94 10.98 8.20
N LEU A 200 -18.38 11.57 7.08
CA LEU A 200 -19.78 11.48 6.64
C LEU A 200 -20.20 10.05 6.26
N GLY A 201 -19.29 9.23 5.75
CA GLY A 201 -19.55 7.84 5.39
C GLY A 201 -19.85 6.96 6.59
N LEU A 202 -19.04 7.10 7.65
CA LEU A 202 -19.27 6.43 8.94
C LEU A 202 -20.50 6.98 9.66
N ALA A 203 -20.67 8.31 9.71
CA ALA A 203 -21.89 8.94 10.26
C ALA A 203 -23.19 8.59 9.47
N GLY A 204 -23.06 8.05 8.25
CA GLY A 204 -24.17 7.49 7.47
C GLY A 204 -24.51 6.03 7.75
N GLY A 205 -23.80 5.37 8.67
CA GLY A 205 -23.90 3.92 8.96
C GLY A 205 -23.03 3.04 8.06
N GLY A 206 -22.11 3.61 7.28
CA GLY A 206 -21.33 2.83 6.31
C GLY A 206 -20.45 1.76 6.94
N SER A 207 -20.49 0.55 6.39
CA SER A 207 -19.60 -0.56 6.76
C SER A 207 -18.26 -0.38 6.04
N MET A 208 -17.39 0.44 6.64
CA MET A 208 -16.11 0.88 6.06
C MET A 208 -15.08 1.10 7.17
N GLY A 209 -13.79 0.99 6.83
CA GLY A 209 -12.68 1.34 7.72
C GLY A 209 -11.87 2.54 7.24
N LYS A 210 -11.24 3.26 8.18
CA LYS A 210 -10.36 4.41 7.94
C LYS A 210 -9.06 4.08 7.21
N GLU A 211 -8.61 2.84 7.34
CA GLU A 211 -7.34 2.28 6.84
C GLU A 211 -7.03 2.63 5.37
N GLY A 212 -7.95 2.33 4.45
CA GLY A 212 -7.76 2.59 3.02
C GLY A 212 -7.61 4.08 2.69
N PRO A 213 -8.54 4.95 3.15
CA PRO A 213 -8.36 6.40 3.08
C PRO A 213 -7.09 6.91 3.75
N MET A 214 -6.67 6.34 4.89
CA MET A 214 -5.45 6.74 5.61
C MET A 214 -4.19 6.57 4.76
N VAL A 215 -4.08 5.49 3.97
CA VAL A 215 -3.01 5.35 2.95
C VAL A 215 -2.93 6.56 2.03
N ILE A 216 -4.08 7.07 1.59
CA ILE A 216 -4.17 8.16 0.61
C ILE A 216 -4.02 9.53 1.25
N LEU A 217 -4.48 9.72 2.48
CA LEU A 217 -4.20 10.91 3.29
C LEU A 217 -2.68 11.04 3.48
N SER A 218 -2.00 9.98 3.92
CA SER A 218 -0.56 9.96 4.18
C SER A 218 0.31 9.98 2.90
N ALA A 219 -0.14 9.37 1.81
CA ALA A 219 0.51 9.56 0.49
C ALA A 219 0.35 11.01 0.00
N SER A 220 -0.81 11.65 0.24
CA SER A 220 -1.04 13.05 -0.14
C SER A 220 -0.22 14.02 0.71
N THR A 221 -0.05 13.79 2.02
CA THR A 221 0.84 14.61 2.87
C THR A 221 2.29 14.46 2.43
N MET A 222 2.76 13.24 2.15
CA MET A 222 4.14 12.99 1.71
C MET A 222 4.45 13.68 0.37
N VAL A 223 3.54 13.59 -0.61
CA VAL A 223 3.65 14.30 -1.90
C VAL A 223 3.58 15.83 -1.72
N LEU A 224 2.74 16.33 -0.80
CA LEU A 224 2.66 17.76 -0.50
C LEU A 224 3.96 18.28 0.16
N THR A 225 4.53 17.53 1.11
CA THR A 225 5.82 17.86 1.74
C THR A 225 6.95 17.84 0.71
N LEU A 226 6.98 16.87 -0.21
CA LEU A 226 7.92 16.85 -1.33
C LEU A 226 7.78 18.09 -2.21
N ASN A 227 6.55 18.45 -2.61
CA ASN A 227 6.29 19.65 -3.41
C ASN A 227 6.68 20.96 -2.69
N CYS A 228 6.46 21.05 -1.38
CA CYS A 228 6.86 22.18 -0.54
C CYS A 228 8.39 22.28 -0.45
N PHE A 229 9.09 21.15 -0.23
CA PHE A 229 10.54 21.10 -0.23
C PHE A 229 11.13 21.52 -1.60
N LEU A 230 10.57 21.04 -2.71
CA LEU A 230 10.93 21.46 -4.08
C LEU A 230 10.57 22.92 -4.42
N PHE A 231 9.71 23.56 -3.62
CA PHE A 231 9.49 24.99 -3.69
C PHE A 231 10.61 25.75 -2.95
N LEU A 232 10.92 25.36 -1.72
CA LEU A 232 11.93 25.98 -0.87
C LEU A 232 13.36 25.82 -1.41
N ALA A 233 13.67 24.68 -2.05
CA ALA A 233 14.98 24.42 -2.67
C ALA A 233 15.29 25.27 -3.92
N GLY A 234 14.33 26.08 -4.39
CA GLY A 234 14.50 27.00 -5.51
C GLY A 234 14.77 26.32 -6.85
N ARG A 235 15.22 27.10 -7.84
CA ARG A 235 15.41 26.63 -9.22
C ARG A 235 16.52 25.59 -9.35
N ASN A 236 17.67 25.83 -8.72
CA ASN A 236 18.83 24.92 -8.75
C ASN A 236 18.51 23.55 -8.14
N GLY A 237 17.71 23.51 -7.05
CA GLY A 237 17.26 22.25 -6.46
C GLY A 237 16.29 21.46 -7.36
N ARG A 238 15.40 22.16 -8.07
CA ARG A 238 14.50 21.52 -9.06
C ARG A 238 15.27 20.96 -10.25
N ASP A 239 16.15 21.73 -10.85
CA ASP A 239 16.83 21.33 -12.08
C ASP A 239 17.68 20.06 -11.86
N SER A 240 18.25 19.87 -10.64
CA SER A 240 18.94 18.63 -10.24
C SER A 240 17.99 17.43 -10.00
N ILE A 241 16.81 17.66 -9.41
CA ILE A 241 15.87 16.58 -9.05
C ILE A 241 14.98 16.15 -10.23
N THR A 242 14.70 17.07 -11.17
CA THR A 242 13.86 16.88 -12.36
C THR A 242 14.09 15.56 -13.12
N PRO A 243 15.33 15.13 -13.47
CA PRO A 243 15.56 13.87 -14.19
C PRO A 243 15.08 12.61 -13.44
N ASN A 244 14.93 12.67 -12.10
CA ASN A 244 14.47 11.56 -11.27
C ASN A 244 13.15 11.86 -10.53
N LEU A 245 12.45 12.96 -10.89
CA LEU A 245 11.29 13.45 -10.15
C LEU A 245 10.17 12.41 -10.04
N LEU A 246 9.89 11.68 -11.12
CA LEU A 246 8.91 10.58 -11.12
C LEU A 246 9.30 9.47 -10.12
N ARG A 247 10.58 9.11 -10.02
CA ARG A 247 11.06 8.12 -9.03
C ARG A 247 10.83 8.62 -7.61
N TYR A 248 11.16 9.88 -7.31
CA TYR A 248 10.95 10.46 -5.98
C TYR A 248 9.47 10.60 -5.61
N VAL A 249 8.60 10.94 -6.58
CA VAL A 249 7.14 10.94 -6.38
C VAL A 249 6.66 9.51 -6.08
N ARG A 250 7.07 8.50 -6.86
CA ARG A 250 6.72 7.09 -6.59
C ARG A 250 7.19 6.64 -5.19
N VAL A 251 8.43 6.93 -4.80
CA VAL A 251 8.93 6.63 -3.44
C VAL A 251 8.15 7.39 -2.36
N ALA A 252 7.76 8.65 -2.59
CA ALA A 252 6.92 9.41 -1.66
C ALA A 252 5.51 8.83 -1.50
N ILE A 253 4.90 8.35 -2.58
CA ILE A 253 3.61 7.65 -2.54
C ILE A 253 3.72 6.37 -1.69
N ILE A 254 4.74 5.56 -1.94
CA ILE A 254 4.92 4.26 -1.27
C ILE A 254 5.31 4.43 0.21
N ALA A 255 6.19 5.39 0.51
CA ALA A 255 6.55 5.76 1.88
C ALA A 255 5.35 6.31 2.66
N GLY A 256 4.59 7.25 2.07
CA GLY A 256 3.35 7.76 2.65
C GLY A 256 2.28 6.67 2.83
N ALA A 257 2.19 5.71 1.91
CA ALA A 257 1.29 4.58 2.00
C ALA A 257 1.58 3.68 3.22
N GLY A 258 2.85 3.29 3.40
CA GLY A 258 3.29 2.53 4.58
C GLY A 258 3.11 3.32 5.89
N ALA A 259 3.46 4.61 5.88
CA ALA A 259 3.27 5.50 7.03
C ALA A 259 1.80 5.68 7.43
N GLY A 260 0.87 5.59 6.47
CA GLY A 260 -0.57 5.59 6.71
C GLY A 260 -1.07 4.30 7.35
N ILE A 261 -0.71 3.13 6.81
CA ILE A 261 -1.05 1.82 7.40
C ILE A 261 -0.49 1.68 8.82
N ALA A 262 0.76 2.08 9.04
CA ALA A 262 1.36 1.98 10.37
C ALA A 262 0.63 2.84 11.42
N ALA A 263 0.29 4.08 11.07
CA ALA A 263 -0.42 4.99 11.96
C ALA A 263 -1.89 4.60 12.18
N ALA A 264 -2.50 3.91 11.23
CA ALA A 264 -3.92 3.56 11.30
C ALA A 264 -4.16 2.22 12.04
N PHE A 265 -3.26 1.24 11.90
CA PHE A 265 -3.28 -0.03 12.65
C PHE A 265 -2.41 -0.07 13.90
N ASN A 266 -1.68 1.00 14.23
CA ASN A 266 -0.67 0.98 15.28
C ASN A 266 0.41 -0.11 15.07
N SER A 267 0.76 -0.42 13.80
CA SER A 267 1.72 -1.49 13.45
C SER A 267 2.83 -1.02 12.49
N ILE A 268 4.04 -0.83 13.02
CA ILE A 268 5.24 -0.48 12.22
C ILE A 268 5.51 -1.55 11.15
N MET A 269 5.51 -2.82 11.54
CA MET A 269 5.81 -3.94 10.63
C MET A 269 4.73 -4.09 9.55
N GLY A 270 3.45 -3.94 9.92
CA GLY A 270 2.34 -3.91 8.97
C GLY A 270 2.50 -2.82 7.92
N GLY A 271 2.88 -1.60 8.32
CA GLY A 271 3.12 -0.49 7.39
C GLY A 271 4.29 -0.72 6.43
N VAL A 272 5.42 -1.25 6.91
CA VAL A 272 6.57 -1.56 6.04
C VAL A 272 6.25 -2.73 5.10
N MET A 273 5.64 -3.81 5.60
CA MET A 273 5.30 -4.95 4.75
C MET A 273 4.22 -4.63 3.70
N PHE A 274 3.20 -3.83 4.03
CA PHE A 274 2.23 -3.35 3.03
C PHE A 274 2.90 -2.55 1.90
N ALA A 275 3.82 -1.65 2.27
CA ALA A 275 4.56 -0.85 1.30
C ALA A 275 5.45 -1.71 0.37
N VAL A 276 5.90 -2.88 0.83
CA VAL A 276 6.71 -3.83 0.06
C VAL A 276 5.85 -4.80 -0.76
N GLU A 277 4.84 -5.44 -0.16
CA GLU A 277 4.08 -6.53 -0.78
C GLU A 277 2.96 -6.06 -1.74
N GLU A 278 2.40 -4.87 -1.52
CA GLU A 278 1.35 -4.28 -2.39
C GLU A 278 1.81 -3.08 -3.21
N PHE A 279 2.79 -2.31 -2.76
CA PHE A 279 3.16 -1.04 -3.41
C PHE A 279 4.52 -1.07 -4.12
N ALA A 280 5.40 -2.03 -3.83
CA ALA A 280 6.74 -2.11 -4.45
C ALA A 280 6.83 -3.22 -5.50
N SER A 281 6.65 -2.86 -6.77
CA SER A 281 6.92 -3.76 -7.92
C SER A 281 8.42 -4.02 -8.15
N THR A 282 9.30 -3.19 -7.58
CA THR A 282 10.75 -3.41 -7.53
C THR A 282 11.30 -2.76 -6.27
N PHE A 283 12.08 -3.50 -5.48
CA PHE A 283 12.59 -3.05 -4.19
C PHE A 283 14.07 -2.63 -4.27
N ASP A 284 14.33 -1.33 -4.26
CA ASP A 284 15.68 -0.78 -4.12
C ASP A 284 16.00 -0.46 -2.65
N PHE A 285 17.20 -0.80 -2.15
CA PHE A 285 17.63 -0.50 -0.78
C PHE A 285 17.41 0.96 -0.31
N PRO A 286 17.64 2.02 -1.12
CA PRO A 286 17.37 3.40 -0.72
C PRO A 286 15.88 3.68 -0.50
N MET A 287 14.99 3.01 -1.24
CA MET A 287 13.54 3.14 -1.08
C MET A 287 13.08 2.50 0.24
N GLY A 288 13.61 1.32 0.59
CA GLY A 288 13.36 0.69 1.88
C GLY A 288 13.70 1.59 3.08
N ARG A 289 14.81 2.33 2.99
CA ARG A 289 15.18 3.34 4.01
C ARG A 289 14.14 4.46 4.12
N CYS A 290 13.72 5.05 3.00
CA CYS A 290 12.71 6.12 2.99
C CYS A 290 11.38 5.66 3.59
N ILE A 291 10.93 4.45 3.23
CA ILE A 291 9.71 3.82 3.81
C ILE A 291 9.88 3.69 5.32
N ALA A 292 10.92 3.00 5.79
CA ALA A 292 11.16 2.76 7.22
C ALA A 292 11.24 4.07 8.03
N THR A 293 11.97 5.08 7.54
CA THR A 293 12.02 6.40 8.20
C THR A 293 10.65 7.06 8.29
N SER A 294 9.87 7.08 7.20
CA SER A 294 8.54 7.69 7.21
C SER A 294 7.55 6.97 8.13
N VAL A 295 7.60 5.63 8.18
CA VAL A 295 6.79 4.79 9.08
C VAL A 295 7.12 5.09 10.53
N VAL A 296 8.41 5.06 10.90
CA VAL A 296 8.85 5.34 12.28
C VAL A 296 8.48 6.76 12.70
N CYS A 297 8.69 7.78 11.86
CA CYS A 297 8.30 9.16 12.18
C CYS A 297 6.77 9.35 12.31
N SER A 298 5.98 8.66 11.47
CA SER A 298 4.51 8.65 11.57
C SER A 298 4.07 8.03 12.90
N MET A 299 4.62 6.87 13.24
CA MET A 299 4.31 6.15 14.47
C MET A 299 4.71 6.91 15.74
N LEU A 300 5.92 7.49 15.76
CA LEU A 300 6.39 8.36 16.85
C LEU A 300 5.47 9.58 17.04
N CYS A 301 4.91 10.11 15.94
CA CYS A 301 3.93 11.19 16.03
C CYS A 301 2.58 10.72 16.58
N VAL A 302 2.12 9.52 16.23
CA VAL A 302 0.87 8.95 16.77
C VAL A 302 0.99 8.76 18.27
N PHE A 303 2.01 8.03 18.74
CA PHE A 303 2.25 7.85 20.18
C PHE A 303 2.47 9.18 20.88
N GLY A 304 3.38 10.02 20.37
CA GLY A 304 3.73 11.28 21.00
C GLY A 304 2.54 12.23 21.15
N LEU A 305 1.65 12.32 20.16
CA LEU A 305 0.44 13.16 20.27
C LEU A 305 -0.64 12.51 21.13
N ASN A 306 -0.88 11.20 21.02
CA ASN A 306 -1.89 10.52 21.84
C ASN A 306 -1.54 10.62 23.33
N THR A 307 -0.29 10.35 23.73
CA THR A 307 0.16 10.50 25.13
C THR A 307 0.12 11.96 25.64
N LEU A 308 0.19 12.95 24.74
CA LEU A 308 0.04 14.36 25.11
C LEU A 308 -1.43 14.80 25.25
N ILE A 309 -2.35 14.17 24.52
CA ILE A 309 -3.79 14.46 24.57
C ILE A 309 -4.45 13.69 25.72
N ASP A 310 -4.10 12.41 25.86
CA ASP A 310 -4.55 11.51 26.90
C ASP A 310 -3.34 10.79 27.53
N PRO A 311 -2.89 11.23 28.72
CA PRO A 311 -1.81 10.58 29.45
C PRO A 311 -2.09 9.12 29.85
N SER A 312 -3.34 8.65 29.76
CA SER A 312 -3.73 7.26 30.01
C SER A 312 -3.75 6.37 28.75
N TYR A 313 -3.24 6.88 27.62
CA TYR A 313 -3.02 6.10 26.40
C TYR A 313 -1.88 5.08 26.57
N GLU A 314 -2.13 4.00 27.33
CA GLU A 314 -1.19 2.90 27.60
C GLU A 314 -1.39 1.71 26.65
N ASN A 315 -2.57 1.57 26.04
CA ASN A 315 -2.93 0.42 25.20
C ASN A 315 -2.34 0.52 23.78
N LEU A 316 -1.26 -0.24 23.52
CA LEU A 316 -0.81 -0.51 22.15
C LEU A 316 -1.73 -1.48 21.40
N SER A 317 -2.32 -2.43 22.13
CA SER A 317 -3.19 -3.51 21.63
C SER A 317 -4.52 -2.97 21.10
N PHE A 318 -4.75 -3.07 19.79
CA PHE A 318 -6.00 -2.62 19.17
C PHE A 318 -7.16 -3.60 19.37
N TYR A 319 -6.86 -4.88 19.65
CA TYR A 319 -7.85 -5.93 19.89
C TYR A 319 -7.78 -6.59 21.28
N GLY A 320 -6.95 -6.06 22.19
CA GLY A 320 -6.70 -6.64 23.51
C GLY A 320 -5.73 -7.82 23.48
N ASP A 321 -5.73 -8.58 24.58
CA ASP A 321 -4.70 -9.57 24.90
C ASP A 321 -5.23 -11.01 24.76
N VAL A 322 -4.41 -11.86 24.15
CA VAL A 322 -4.67 -13.30 23.96
C VAL A 322 -4.01 -14.07 25.09
N THR A 323 -4.79 -14.87 25.82
CA THR A 323 -4.35 -15.56 27.06
C THR A 323 -4.66 -17.05 27.07
N ASP A 324 -5.48 -17.55 26.14
CA ASP A 324 -5.82 -18.97 25.99
C ASP A 324 -4.97 -19.63 24.89
N PHE A 325 -4.06 -20.53 25.28
CA PHE A 325 -3.17 -21.25 24.37
C PHE A 325 -3.35 -22.77 24.50
N ALA A 326 -3.59 -23.43 23.36
CA ALA A 326 -3.22 -24.83 23.24
C ALA A 326 -1.72 -24.91 22.91
N THR A 327 -0.97 -25.79 23.57
CA THR A 327 0.48 -26.02 23.37
C THR A 327 0.77 -27.35 22.67
N THR A 328 -0.21 -27.88 21.94
CA THR A 328 -0.19 -29.22 21.33
C THR A 328 0.08 -29.18 19.81
N PRO A 329 0.56 -30.28 19.19
CA PRO A 329 0.70 -30.38 17.73
C PRO A 329 -0.61 -30.22 16.93
N GLU A 330 -1.75 -30.18 17.62
CA GLU A 330 -3.09 -29.91 17.08
C GLU A 330 -3.20 -28.53 16.43
N LEU A 331 -2.43 -27.54 16.91
CA LEU A 331 -2.35 -26.18 16.37
C LEU A 331 -2.06 -26.15 14.86
N PHE A 332 -1.21 -27.06 14.38
CA PHE A 332 -0.86 -27.15 12.96
C PHE A 332 -2.07 -27.50 12.09
N TYR A 333 -2.91 -28.43 12.55
CA TYR A 333 -4.16 -28.78 11.86
C TYR A 333 -5.16 -27.63 11.90
N VAL A 334 -5.26 -26.94 13.04
CA VAL A 334 -6.10 -25.74 13.18
C VAL A 334 -5.69 -24.65 12.18
N SER A 335 -4.40 -24.30 12.11
CA SER A 335 -3.90 -23.29 11.17
C SER A 335 -4.11 -23.68 9.70
N ILE A 336 -4.06 -24.97 9.35
CA ILE A 336 -4.40 -25.45 8.01
C ILE A 336 -5.90 -25.33 7.74
N ILE A 337 -6.76 -25.80 8.65
CA ILE A 337 -8.23 -25.79 8.48
C ILE A 337 -8.73 -24.35 8.38
N SER A 338 -8.36 -23.49 9.34
CA SER A 338 -8.63 -22.04 9.28
C SER A 338 -8.01 -21.40 8.03
N GLY A 339 -6.81 -21.85 7.64
CA GLY A 339 -6.11 -21.45 6.41
C GLY A 339 -6.91 -21.72 5.13
N VAL A 340 -7.56 -22.88 5.02
CA VAL A 340 -8.36 -23.25 3.85
C VAL A 340 -9.72 -22.57 3.88
N VAL A 341 -10.41 -22.56 5.03
CA VAL A 341 -11.75 -21.98 5.16
C VAL A 341 -11.72 -20.47 5.01
N GLY A 342 -10.81 -19.78 5.70
CA GLY A 342 -10.63 -18.33 5.58
C GLY A 342 -10.23 -17.94 4.15
N GLY A 343 -9.25 -18.62 3.56
CA GLY A 343 -8.81 -18.41 2.18
C GLY A 343 -9.92 -18.57 1.15
N PHE A 344 -10.75 -19.60 1.30
CA PHE A 344 -11.90 -19.85 0.42
C PHE A 344 -12.91 -18.71 0.48
N PHE A 345 -13.39 -18.34 1.68
CA PHE A 345 -14.39 -17.30 1.84
C PHE A 345 -13.84 -15.90 1.53
N GLY A 346 -12.58 -15.62 1.85
CA GLY A 346 -11.90 -14.37 1.51
C GLY A 346 -11.71 -14.22 0.00
N GLY A 347 -11.22 -15.27 -0.68
CA GLY A 347 -11.09 -15.31 -2.13
C GLY A 347 -12.44 -15.16 -2.85
N LEU A 348 -13.47 -15.88 -2.40
CA LEU A 348 -14.84 -15.76 -2.91
C LEU A 348 -15.40 -14.34 -2.75
N ASN A 349 -15.24 -13.70 -1.59
CA ASN A 349 -15.68 -12.32 -1.39
C ASN A 349 -14.89 -11.34 -2.28
N SER A 350 -13.57 -11.54 -2.45
CA SER A 350 -12.75 -10.73 -3.37
C SER A 350 -13.29 -10.79 -4.81
N GLN A 351 -13.67 -12.00 -5.27
CA GLN A 351 -14.19 -12.25 -6.60
C GLN A 351 -15.58 -11.62 -6.80
N ILE A 352 -16.47 -11.79 -5.82
CA ILE A 352 -17.82 -11.19 -5.82
C ILE A 352 -17.71 -9.65 -5.87
N LEU A 353 -16.85 -9.06 -5.04
CA LEU A 353 -16.66 -7.62 -5.00
C LEU A 353 -16.10 -7.07 -6.31
N LEU A 354 -15.10 -7.72 -6.91
CA LEU A 354 -14.58 -7.31 -8.23
C LEU A 354 -15.62 -7.44 -9.34
N TRP A 355 -16.38 -8.54 -9.38
CA TRP A 355 -17.44 -8.74 -10.36
C TRP A 355 -18.55 -7.68 -10.26
N LEU A 356 -18.98 -7.35 -9.03
CA LEU A 356 -19.95 -6.29 -8.79
C LEU A 356 -19.42 -4.90 -9.19
N LEU A 357 -18.12 -4.63 -8.98
CA LEU A 357 -17.48 -3.38 -9.42
C LEU A 357 -17.36 -3.29 -10.95
N GLU A 358 -17.07 -4.39 -11.64
CA GLU A 358 -17.10 -4.44 -13.11
C GLU A 358 -18.52 -4.20 -13.65
N LEU A 359 -19.54 -4.81 -13.03
CA LEU A 359 -20.95 -4.59 -13.35
C LEU A 359 -21.35 -3.12 -13.13
N LYS A 360 -20.95 -2.51 -12.02
CA LYS A 360 -21.15 -1.07 -11.74
C LYS A 360 -20.49 -0.19 -12.81
N ALA A 361 -19.24 -0.47 -13.18
CA ALA A 361 -18.52 0.27 -14.21
C ALA A 361 -19.17 0.12 -15.59
N TRP A 362 -19.69 -1.06 -15.92
CA TRP A 362 -20.46 -1.33 -17.13
C TRP A 362 -21.80 -0.58 -17.15
N CYS A 363 -22.56 -0.56 -16.05
CA CYS A 363 -23.78 0.24 -15.93
C CYS A 363 -23.50 1.73 -16.11
N ALA A 364 -22.47 2.25 -15.42
CA ALA A 364 -22.09 3.67 -15.44
C ALA A 364 -21.71 4.15 -16.85
N ARG A 365 -21.11 3.30 -17.69
CA ARG A 365 -20.82 3.60 -19.11
C ARG A 365 -22.07 3.70 -19.99
N ARG A 366 -23.16 3.00 -19.66
CA ARG A 366 -24.41 3.06 -20.43
C ARG A 366 -25.29 4.25 -20.05
N SER A 367 -25.28 4.65 -18.78
CA SER A 367 -25.97 5.85 -18.32
C SER A 367 -25.31 6.41 -17.06
N PRO A 368 -24.95 7.70 -17.01
CA PRO A 368 -24.40 8.31 -15.80
C PRO A 368 -25.39 8.29 -14.63
N LEU A 369 -26.71 8.28 -14.92
CA LEU A 369 -27.76 8.18 -13.91
C LEU A 369 -27.69 6.86 -13.12
N SER A 370 -27.22 5.78 -13.75
CA SER A 370 -27.08 4.47 -13.07
C SER A 370 -26.12 4.52 -11.88
N SER A 371 -25.09 5.38 -11.90
CA SER A 371 -24.16 5.58 -10.78
C SER A 371 -24.88 6.10 -9.54
N TYR A 372 -25.85 7.01 -9.72
CA TYR A 372 -26.68 7.56 -8.65
C TYR A 372 -27.72 6.54 -8.17
N LEU A 373 -28.37 5.82 -9.09
CA LEU A 373 -29.36 4.79 -8.75
C LEU A 373 -28.73 3.63 -7.97
N ILE A 374 -27.54 3.16 -8.37
CA ILE A 374 -26.79 2.14 -7.62
C ILE A 374 -26.41 2.67 -6.23
N CYS A 375 -26.00 3.93 -6.12
CA CYS A 375 -25.67 4.53 -4.82
C CYS A 375 -26.87 4.57 -3.87
N VAL A 376 -28.02 5.05 -4.33
CA VAL A 376 -29.27 5.09 -3.54
C VAL A 376 -29.76 3.68 -3.20
N LEU A 377 -29.74 2.74 -4.15
CA LEU A 377 -30.14 1.35 -3.91
C LEU A 377 -29.24 0.68 -2.86
N CYS A 378 -27.92 0.86 -2.96
CA CYS A 378 -26.99 0.33 -1.96
C CYS A 378 -27.21 0.93 -0.58
N GLY A 379 -27.47 2.24 -0.48
CA GLY A 379 -27.78 2.89 0.80
C GLY A 379 -29.11 2.43 1.40
N PHE A 380 -30.13 2.20 0.57
CA PHE A 380 -31.42 1.65 1.01
C PHE A 380 -31.29 0.21 1.50
N LEU A 381 -30.59 -0.64 0.75
CA LEU A 381 -30.33 -2.04 1.14
C LEU A 381 -29.46 -2.13 2.40
N LEU A 382 -28.48 -1.24 2.55
CA LEU A 382 -27.65 -1.15 3.75
C LEU A 382 -28.49 -0.71 4.97
N GLY A 383 -29.38 0.27 4.79
CA GLY A 383 -30.32 0.67 5.83
C GLY A 383 -31.30 -0.44 6.23
N ALA A 384 -31.76 -1.25 5.27
CA ALA A 384 -32.56 -2.44 5.55
C ALA A 384 -31.76 -3.51 6.31
N LEU A 385 -30.47 -3.66 5.99
CA LEU A 385 -29.56 -4.56 6.71
C LEU A 385 -29.33 -4.09 8.15
N HIS A 386 -29.17 -2.78 8.40
CA HIS A 386 -29.04 -2.23 9.75
C HIS A 386 -30.25 -2.58 10.62
N ILE A 387 -31.48 -2.42 10.09
CA ILE A 387 -32.71 -2.77 10.81
C ILE A 387 -32.81 -4.29 11.04
N ALA A 388 -32.39 -5.11 10.08
CA ALA A 388 -32.45 -6.57 10.19
C ALA A 388 -31.39 -7.18 11.12
N THR A 389 -30.38 -6.40 11.53
CA THR A 389 -29.22 -6.90 12.32
C THR A 389 -28.91 -6.00 13.52
N ASP A 390 -29.89 -5.25 14.03
CA ASP A 390 -29.76 -4.34 15.17
C ASP A 390 -28.53 -3.41 15.10
N GLY A 391 -28.22 -2.90 13.91
CA GLY A 391 -27.08 -2.01 13.64
C GLY A 391 -25.73 -2.70 13.43
N ALA A 392 -25.58 -4.01 13.69
CA ALA A 392 -24.29 -4.73 13.65
C ALA A 392 -23.55 -4.72 12.28
N SER A 393 -24.23 -4.32 11.20
CA SER A 393 -23.62 -4.11 9.88
C SER A 393 -22.84 -2.80 9.75
N ALA A 394 -23.11 -1.78 10.59
CA ALA A 394 -22.48 -0.47 10.53
C ALA A 394 -21.03 -0.46 11.06
N GLY A 395 -20.32 0.66 10.88
CA GLY A 395 -19.02 0.92 11.48
C GLY A 395 -17.87 0.01 11.02
N GLU A 396 -16.70 0.17 11.64
CA GLU A 396 -15.50 -0.61 11.31
C GLU A 396 -15.61 -2.08 11.78
N GLY A 397 -16.32 -2.33 12.88
CA GLY A 397 -16.54 -3.66 13.48
C GLY A 397 -15.53 -4.06 14.56
N THR A 398 -14.82 -3.09 15.14
CA THR A 398 -13.76 -3.32 16.15
C THR A 398 -14.31 -3.82 17.48
N SER A 399 -15.45 -3.27 17.92
CA SER A 399 -16.19 -3.69 19.11
C SER A 399 -16.59 -5.17 19.08
N GLU A 400 -17.00 -5.69 17.92
CA GLU A 400 -17.32 -7.11 17.78
C GLU A 400 -16.07 -7.98 17.70
N VAL A 401 -14.98 -7.52 17.07
CA VAL A 401 -13.70 -8.25 17.12
C VAL A 401 -13.22 -8.43 18.56
N VAL A 402 -13.27 -7.39 19.39
CA VAL A 402 -12.89 -7.46 20.80
C VAL A 402 -13.80 -8.40 21.59
N LYS A 403 -15.13 -8.38 21.36
CA LYS A 403 -16.06 -9.33 21.98
C LYS A 403 -15.77 -10.77 21.56
N ILE A 404 -15.54 -11.02 20.27
CA ILE A 404 -15.21 -12.34 19.73
C ILE A 404 -13.87 -12.82 20.29
N LEU A 405 -12.85 -11.96 20.41
CA LEU A 405 -11.54 -12.34 20.94
C LEU A 405 -11.45 -12.35 22.48
N SER A 406 -12.54 -12.08 23.20
CA SER A 406 -12.52 -12.07 24.67
C SER A 406 -12.29 -13.48 25.25
N PRO A 407 -11.53 -13.63 26.36
CA PRO A 407 -11.27 -14.94 26.97
C PRO A 407 -12.52 -15.66 27.49
N GLU A 408 -13.54 -14.91 27.90
CA GLU A 408 -14.84 -15.45 28.32
C GLU A 408 -15.61 -16.09 27.16
N GLY A 409 -15.16 -15.86 25.91
CA GLY A 409 -15.68 -16.52 24.73
C GLY A 409 -17.16 -16.25 24.52
N VAL A 410 -17.53 -14.97 24.35
CA VAL A 410 -18.93 -14.53 24.19
C VAL A 410 -19.47 -14.90 22.79
N TYR A 411 -19.49 -16.20 22.52
CA TYR A 411 -19.93 -16.84 21.30
C TYR A 411 -21.32 -17.46 21.51
N CYS A 412 -22.03 -17.68 20.40
CA CYS A 412 -22.99 -18.79 20.27
C CYS A 412 -24.11 -18.85 21.34
N GLY A 413 -24.73 -17.70 21.62
CA GLY A 413 -26.02 -17.61 22.33
C GLY A 413 -25.95 -17.13 23.78
N ALA A 414 -24.76 -16.87 24.32
CA ALA A 414 -24.62 -16.14 25.59
C ALA A 414 -25.21 -14.71 25.50
N GLU A 415 -25.68 -14.15 26.61
CA GLU A 415 -26.11 -12.75 26.65
C GLU A 415 -24.93 -11.83 26.25
N GLY A 416 -25.16 -10.93 25.30
CA GLY A 416 -24.12 -10.08 24.73
C GLY A 416 -23.27 -10.70 23.61
N SER A 417 -23.51 -11.97 23.24
CA SER A 417 -22.76 -12.64 22.16
C SER A 417 -22.97 -12.02 20.78
N VAL A 418 -21.93 -12.06 19.95
CA VAL A 418 -22.03 -11.68 18.55
C VAL A 418 -22.80 -12.76 17.80
N HIS A 419 -23.88 -12.37 17.12
CA HIS A 419 -24.80 -13.31 16.47
C HIS A 419 -24.11 -14.09 15.34
N SER A 420 -24.38 -15.38 15.19
CA SER A 420 -23.67 -16.26 14.23
C SER A 420 -23.78 -15.84 12.75
N THR A 421 -24.72 -14.95 12.40
CA THR A 421 -24.84 -14.36 11.05
C THR A 421 -23.91 -13.18 10.81
N TYR A 422 -23.19 -12.69 11.84
CA TYR A 422 -22.36 -11.47 11.78
C TYR A 422 -21.37 -11.46 10.62
N PHE A 423 -20.74 -12.61 10.32
CA PHE A 423 -19.88 -12.77 9.14
C PHE A 423 -20.59 -12.32 7.84
N LEU A 424 -21.77 -12.88 7.56
CA LEU A 424 -22.54 -12.56 6.37
C LEU A 424 -23.05 -11.12 6.39
N THR A 425 -23.48 -10.64 7.56
CA THR A 425 -23.90 -9.25 7.79
C THR A 425 -22.79 -8.26 7.46
N LYS A 426 -21.56 -8.50 7.94
CA LYS A 426 -20.42 -7.59 7.70
C LYS A 426 -19.92 -7.67 6.25
N VAL A 427 -19.90 -8.86 5.65
CA VAL A 427 -19.61 -9.03 4.21
C VAL A 427 -20.62 -8.27 3.36
N ALA A 428 -21.92 -8.46 3.59
CA ALA A 428 -22.98 -7.76 2.85
C ALA A 428 -22.90 -6.25 3.05
N GLY A 429 -22.72 -5.78 4.29
CA GLY A 429 -22.55 -4.36 4.61
C GLY A 429 -21.36 -3.74 3.87
N THR A 430 -20.21 -4.42 3.86
CA THR A 430 -18.98 -3.97 3.18
C THR A 430 -19.19 -3.89 1.67
N ILE A 431 -19.80 -4.92 1.06
CA ILE A 431 -20.09 -4.95 -0.38
C ILE A 431 -21.04 -3.80 -0.76
N LEU A 432 -22.16 -3.62 -0.04
CA LEU A 432 -23.14 -2.56 -0.31
C LEU A 432 -22.49 -1.17 -0.18
N THR A 433 -21.73 -0.96 0.89
CA THR A 433 -21.01 0.29 1.15
C THR A 433 -20.04 0.60 0.01
N TYR A 434 -19.18 -0.34 -0.38
CA TYR A 434 -18.22 -0.13 -1.46
C TYR A 434 -18.89 0.02 -2.84
N MET A 435 -19.98 -0.72 -3.09
CA MET A 435 -20.79 -0.62 -4.30
C MET A 435 -21.51 0.71 -4.44
N SER A 436 -21.85 1.41 -3.35
CA SER A 436 -22.37 2.78 -3.44
C SER A 436 -21.33 3.78 -3.98
N GLY A 437 -20.03 3.52 -3.76
CA GLY A 437 -18.92 4.35 -4.20
C GLY A 437 -18.58 5.53 -3.27
N VAL A 438 -19.12 5.55 -2.05
CA VAL A 438 -18.66 6.46 -0.98
C VAL A 438 -17.17 6.28 -0.68
N CYS A 439 -16.53 7.26 -0.04
CA CYS A 439 -15.15 7.14 0.44
C CYS A 439 -15.10 6.17 1.63
N GLY A 440 -14.24 5.15 1.60
CA GLY A 440 -14.15 4.14 2.66
C GLY A 440 -13.20 3.00 2.33
N GLY A 441 -12.49 2.47 3.33
CA GLY A 441 -11.61 1.32 3.20
C GLY A 441 -12.34 0.01 3.49
N VAL A 442 -11.82 -1.10 2.96
CA VAL A 442 -12.38 -2.45 3.17
C VAL A 442 -11.59 -3.29 4.17
N PHE A 443 -10.44 -2.82 4.66
CA PHE A 443 -9.56 -3.58 5.56
C PHE A 443 -10.25 -3.94 6.89
N ALA A 444 -10.60 -2.97 7.73
CA ALA A 444 -11.15 -3.23 9.06
C ALA A 444 -12.47 -4.03 9.03
N PRO A 445 -13.45 -3.75 8.14
CA PRO A 445 -14.63 -4.60 7.99
C PRO A 445 -14.31 -6.03 7.51
N SER A 446 -13.20 -6.24 6.80
CA SER A 446 -12.77 -7.59 6.39
C SER A 446 -12.07 -8.33 7.53
N LEU A 447 -11.28 -7.64 8.37
CA LEU A 447 -10.76 -8.21 9.60
C LEU A 447 -11.90 -8.61 10.55
N SER A 448 -12.90 -7.75 10.70
CA SER A 448 -14.14 -7.98 11.47
C SER A 448 -14.99 -9.14 10.89
N ALA A 449 -15.16 -9.21 9.57
CA ALA A 449 -15.79 -10.39 8.95
C ALA A 449 -14.98 -11.67 9.20
N GLY A 450 -13.65 -11.59 9.14
CA GLY A 450 -12.74 -12.71 9.39
C GLY A 450 -12.83 -13.27 10.81
N SER A 451 -12.97 -12.42 11.84
CA SER A 451 -13.19 -12.90 13.22
C SER A 451 -14.57 -13.54 13.38
N GLY A 452 -15.62 -12.97 12.75
CA GLY A 452 -16.95 -13.58 12.70
C GLY A 452 -16.97 -14.94 12.01
N LEU A 453 -16.19 -15.14 10.94
CA LEU A 453 -15.98 -16.45 10.32
C LEU A 453 -15.22 -17.40 11.27
N GLY A 454 -14.24 -16.88 12.01
CA GLY A 454 -13.52 -17.62 13.06
C GLY A 454 -14.44 -18.16 14.16
N GLN A 455 -15.41 -17.37 14.61
CA GLN A 455 -16.44 -17.82 15.56
C GLN A 455 -17.27 -18.98 14.99
N ILE A 456 -17.70 -18.89 13.73
CA ILE A 456 -18.46 -19.96 13.06
C ILE A 456 -17.60 -21.24 12.97
N VAL A 457 -16.32 -21.10 12.59
CA VAL A 457 -15.38 -22.23 12.53
C VAL A 457 -15.19 -22.86 13.91
N TYR A 458 -15.07 -22.06 14.97
CA TYR A 458 -14.95 -22.56 16.34
C TYR A 458 -16.22 -23.29 16.82
N CYS A 459 -17.41 -22.70 16.68
CA CYS A 459 -18.65 -23.30 17.20
C CYS A 459 -19.22 -24.44 16.33
N GLU A 460 -19.03 -24.43 15.01
CA GLU A 460 -19.71 -25.38 14.11
C GLU A 460 -18.77 -26.46 13.55
N LEU A 461 -17.50 -26.14 13.29
CA LEU A 461 -16.55 -27.07 12.65
C LEU A 461 -15.74 -27.87 13.66
N PHE A 462 -15.20 -27.22 14.70
CA PHE A 462 -14.34 -27.92 15.67
C PHE A 462 -15.04 -28.95 16.58
N PRO A 463 -16.33 -28.83 16.94
CA PRO A 463 -17.05 -29.89 17.65
C PRO A 463 -17.21 -31.20 16.87
N LEU A 464 -16.98 -31.20 15.55
CA LEU A 464 -16.88 -32.41 14.73
C LEU A 464 -15.56 -33.18 14.96
N PHE A 465 -14.59 -32.56 15.64
CA PHE A 465 -13.29 -33.12 16.02
C PHE A 465 -13.11 -33.15 17.55
N PRO A 466 -13.98 -33.84 18.32
CA PRO A 466 -14.03 -33.77 19.78
C PRO A 466 -12.79 -34.32 20.51
N SER A 467 -11.84 -34.90 19.77
CA SER A 467 -10.53 -35.32 20.29
C SER A 467 -9.48 -34.21 20.30
N VAL A 468 -9.80 -33.01 19.80
CA VAL A 468 -8.87 -31.90 19.62
C VAL A 468 -9.27 -30.75 20.55
N THR A 469 -8.40 -30.38 21.49
CA THR A 469 -8.66 -29.28 22.42
C THR A 469 -8.10 -27.98 21.84
N VAL A 470 -8.98 -27.08 21.41
CA VAL A 470 -8.61 -25.84 20.70
C VAL A 470 -8.99 -24.59 21.49
N SER A 471 -8.02 -23.68 21.64
CA SER A 471 -8.28 -22.32 22.09
C SER A 471 -9.17 -21.59 21.10
N SER A 472 -10.19 -20.91 21.63
CA SER A 472 -11.14 -20.17 20.80
C SER A 472 -10.48 -18.96 20.14
N GLN A 473 -9.68 -18.22 20.90
CA GLN A 473 -8.90 -17.07 20.43
C GLN A 473 -7.97 -17.49 19.29
N PHE A 474 -7.25 -18.61 19.43
CA PHE A 474 -6.33 -19.09 18.38
C PHE A 474 -7.05 -19.45 17.07
N VAL A 475 -8.21 -20.13 17.15
CA VAL A 475 -9.04 -20.45 15.97
C VAL A 475 -9.54 -19.18 15.30
N VAL A 476 -10.03 -18.20 16.07
CA VAL A 476 -10.52 -16.92 15.55
C VAL A 476 -9.40 -16.17 14.84
N ILE A 477 -8.23 -16.03 15.47
CA ILE A 477 -7.10 -15.27 14.94
C ILE A 477 -6.53 -15.92 13.67
N CYS A 478 -6.37 -17.25 13.64
CA CYS A 478 -5.95 -17.95 12.43
C CYS A 478 -6.96 -17.80 11.29
N THR A 479 -8.26 -17.84 11.59
CA THR A 479 -9.32 -17.70 10.57
C THR A 479 -9.44 -16.27 10.06
N MET A 480 -9.29 -15.28 10.94
CA MET A 480 -9.23 -13.85 10.64
C MET A 480 -8.02 -13.51 9.75
N SER A 481 -6.83 -14.01 10.11
CA SER A 481 -5.59 -13.91 9.34
C SER A 481 -5.75 -14.53 7.95
N SER A 482 -6.25 -15.77 7.88
CA SER A 482 -6.50 -16.45 6.61
C SER A 482 -7.53 -15.74 5.72
N TYR A 483 -8.65 -15.30 6.29
CA TYR A 483 -9.71 -14.62 5.56
C TYR A 483 -9.24 -13.28 4.98
N PHE A 484 -8.54 -12.47 5.76
CA PHE A 484 -8.03 -11.19 5.29
C PHE A 484 -6.85 -11.35 4.30
N GLY A 485 -5.97 -12.33 4.55
CA GLY A 485 -4.88 -12.71 3.64
C GLY A 485 -5.39 -13.27 2.32
N GLY A 486 -6.46 -14.04 2.34
CA GLY A 486 -7.18 -14.50 1.15
C GLY A 486 -7.93 -13.38 0.42
N PHE A 487 -8.62 -12.50 1.15
CA PHE A 487 -9.38 -11.39 0.56
C PHE A 487 -8.48 -10.37 -0.16
N THR A 488 -7.30 -10.09 0.39
CA THR A 488 -6.33 -9.16 -0.24
C THR A 488 -5.33 -9.83 -1.17
N GLN A 489 -5.01 -11.10 -0.93
CA GLN A 489 -3.88 -11.84 -1.52
C GLN A 489 -2.50 -11.23 -1.17
N SER A 490 -2.39 -10.75 0.07
CA SER A 490 -1.18 -10.16 0.66
C SER A 490 -0.92 -10.74 2.06
N PRO A 491 -0.44 -12.01 2.13
CA PRO A 491 -0.37 -12.75 3.38
C PRO A 491 0.68 -12.23 4.37
N LEU A 492 1.81 -11.67 3.90
CA LEU A 492 2.86 -11.15 4.78
C LEU A 492 2.44 -9.84 5.46
N THR A 493 1.75 -8.98 4.70
CA THR A 493 1.10 -7.76 5.20
C THR A 493 0.05 -8.12 6.24
N THR A 494 -0.82 -9.07 5.93
CA THR A 494 -1.90 -9.51 6.84
C THR A 494 -1.33 -9.98 8.18
N PHE A 495 -0.34 -10.87 8.12
CA PHE A 495 0.37 -11.33 9.30
C PHE A 495 0.99 -10.17 10.08
N SER A 496 1.75 -9.29 9.42
CA SER A 496 2.49 -8.20 10.06
C SER A 496 1.62 -7.09 10.64
N ILE A 497 0.42 -6.88 10.08
CA ILE A 497 -0.60 -6.02 10.67
C ILE A 497 -1.10 -6.65 11.96
N LEU A 498 -1.58 -7.90 11.92
CA LEU A 498 -2.17 -8.58 13.07
C LEU A 498 -1.21 -8.73 14.26
N VAL A 499 0.06 -9.08 14.02
CA VAL A 499 1.12 -9.14 15.05
C VAL A 499 1.32 -7.80 15.77
N GLY A 500 1.05 -6.68 15.12
CA GLY A 500 1.14 -5.35 15.75
C GLY A 500 -0.16 -4.87 16.40
N MET A 501 -1.29 -5.53 16.14
CA MET A 501 -2.62 -5.14 16.64
C MET A 501 -3.11 -6.00 17.81
N ILE A 502 -2.67 -7.25 17.86
CA ILE A 502 -3.04 -8.25 18.87
C ILE A 502 -1.83 -8.44 19.77
N HIS A 503 -2.00 -8.25 21.07
CA HIS A 503 -0.98 -8.63 22.03
C HIS A 503 -1.22 -10.07 22.48
N VAL A 504 -0.13 -10.80 22.71
CA VAL A 504 -0.18 -12.22 23.02
C VAL A 504 0.51 -12.41 24.36
N ASP A 505 -0.30 -12.46 25.42
CA ASP A 505 0.10 -12.53 26.82
C ASP A 505 0.53 -13.96 27.17
N GLY A 506 1.78 -14.31 26.89
CA GLY A 506 2.33 -15.63 27.20
C GLY A 506 3.86 -15.62 27.29
N GLU A 507 4.45 -16.76 27.62
CA GLU A 507 5.90 -16.93 27.50
C GLU A 507 6.34 -16.80 26.03
N ASP A 508 7.62 -16.53 25.77
CA ASP A 508 8.18 -16.35 24.42
C ASP A 508 7.81 -17.49 23.44
N TYR A 509 7.52 -18.68 23.97
CA TYR A 509 7.11 -19.86 23.22
C TYR A 509 5.68 -19.77 22.67
N ASP A 510 4.71 -19.36 23.49
CA ASP A 510 3.29 -19.35 23.13
C ASP A 510 2.94 -18.24 22.15
N SER A 511 3.58 -17.07 22.33
CA SER A 511 3.53 -15.98 21.36
C SER A 511 4.15 -16.39 20.02
N THR A 512 5.30 -17.08 20.03
CA THR A 512 5.93 -17.59 18.81
C THR A 512 5.03 -18.57 18.05
N ILE A 513 4.40 -19.52 18.74
CA ILE A 513 3.50 -20.49 18.08
C ILE A 513 2.26 -19.79 17.50
N THR A 514 1.67 -18.85 18.26
CA THR A 514 0.52 -18.06 17.79
C THR A 514 0.86 -17.32 16.49
N HIS A 515 2.01 -16.66 16.43
CA HIS A 515 2.51 -16.00 15.23
C HIS A 515 2.79 -16.97 14.06
N VAL A 516 3.38 -18.14 14.33
CA VAL A 516 3.60 -19.17 13.29
C VAL A 516 2.27 -19.69 12.73
N GLY A 517 1.26 -19.91 13.58
CA GLY A 517 -0.09 -20.31 13.17
C GLY A 517 -0.80 -19.24 12.34
N MET A 518 -0.69 -17.97 12.74
CA MET A 518 -1.19 -16.81 11.98
C MET A 518 -0.55 -16.70 10.60
N LEU A 519 0.77 -16.85 10.49
CA LEU A 519 1.48 -16.77 9.21
C LEU A 519 1.11 -17.97 8.31
N THR A 520 1.08 -19.17 8.88
CA THR A 520 0.73 -20.41 8.16
C THR A 520 -0.70 -20.32 7.58
N SER A 521 -1.67 -19.95 8.40
CA SER A 521 -3.06 -19.76 7.98
C SER A 521 -3.24 -18.63 6.96
N SER A 522 -2.49 -17.52 7.09
CA SER A 522 -2.45 -16.42 6.12
C SER A 522 -1.91 -16.87 4.76
N VAL A 523 -0.76 -17.56 4.72
CA VAL A 523 -0.12 -18.04 3.48
C VAL A 523 -0.98 -19.07 2.77
N ILE A 524 -1.56 -20.03 3.51
CA ILE A 524 -2.54 -20.99 2.95
C ILE A 524 -3.77 -20.23 2.44
N GLY A 525 -4.24 -19.21 3.17
CA GLY A 525 -5.39 -18.39 2.78
C GLY A 525 -5.18 -17.65 1.46
N GLY A 526 -4.01 -17.03 1.30
CA GLY A 526 -3.60 -16.40 0.04
C GLY A 526 -3.48 -17.40 -1.11
N ALA A 527 -2.90 -18.58 -0.87
CA ALA A 527 -2.77 -19.63 -1.88
C ALA A 527 -4.13 -20.18 -2.35
N VAL A 528 -5.05 -20.47 -1.42
CA VAL A 528 -6.41 -20.95 -1.72
C VAL A 528 -7.22 -19.87 -2.45
N SER A 529 -7.11 -18.61 -2.04
CA SER A 529 -7.72 -17.47 -2.74
C SER A 529 -7.21 -17.32 -4.17
N GLY A 530 -5.91 -17.52 -4.40
CA GLY A 530 -5.31 -17.48 -5.75
C GLY A 530 -5.86 -18.53 -6.72
N LEU A 531 -6.40 -19.65 -6.22
CA LEU A 531 -7.11 -20.65 -7.03
C LEU A 531 -8.52 -20.21 -7.44
N ILE A 532 -9.15 -19.33 -6.66
CA ILE A 532 -10.52 -18.82 -6.88
C ILE A 532 -10.49 -17.57 -7.77
N ASN A 533 -9.59 -16.64 -7.47
CA ASN A 533 -9.42 -15.38 -8.16
C ASN A 533 -7.93 -15.18 -8.48
N PRO A 534 -7.51 -15.14 -9.75
CA PRO A 534 -6.09 -15.00 -10.11
C PRO A 534 -5.54 -13.58 -9.91
N ASN A 535 -6.40 -12.59 -9.61
CA ASN A 535 -6.00 -11.19 -9.44
C ASN A 535 -6.12 -10.76 -7.97
N LYS A 536 -5.03 -10.26 -7.39
CA LYS A 536 -5.08 -9.56 -6.09
C LYS A 536 -6.16 -8.47 -6.10
N LEU A 537 -6.87 -8.28 -4.99
CA LEU A 537 -8.04 -7.43 -4.94
C LEU A 537 -7.78 -5.98 -5.40
N TYR A 538 -6.75 -5.32 -4.88
CA TYR A 538 -6.48 -3.93 -5.23
C TYR A 538 -5.93 -3.77 -6.65
N HIS A 539 -5.17 -4.74 -7.15
CA HIS A 539 -4.72 -4.80 -8.54
C HIS A 539 -5.92 -5.01 -9.50
N GLY A 540 -6.87 -5.86 -9.14
CA GLY A 540 -8.15 -6.01 -9.85
C GLY A 540 -8.93 -4.71 -9.93
N MET A 541 -9.05 -3.99 -8.80
CA MET A 541 -9.68 -2.66 -8.79
C MET A 541 -8.88 -1.62 -9.60
N ALA A 542 -7.55 -1.68 -9.60
CA ALA A 542 -6.69 -0.77 -10.35
C ALA A 542 -6.91 -0.91 -11.86
N MET A 543 -6.98 -2.16 -12.36
CA MET A 543 -7.34 -2.43 -13.77
C MET A 543 -8.72 -1.89 -14.17
N ILE A 544 -9.71 -1.92 -13.27
CA ILE A 544 -11.04 -1.34 -13.53
C ILE A 544 -10.95 0.19 -13.69
N ILE A 545 -10.17 0.86 -12.83
CA ILE A 545 -9.93 2.31 -12.90
C ILE A 545 -9.15 2.68 -14.17
N GLU A 546 -8.07 1.96 -14.48
CA GLU A 546 -7.19 2.23 -15.62
C GLU A 546 -7.96 2.13 -16.95
N ARG A 547 -8.82 1.11 -17.11
CA ARG A 547 -9.74 0.98 -18.26
C ARG A 547 -10.63 2.23 -18.37
N GLY A 548 -11.23 2.69 -17.27
CA GLY A 548 -12.07 3.90 -17.25
C GLY A 548 -11.33 5.19 -17.59
N TRP A 549 -10.05 5.32 -17.23
CA TRP A 549 -9.22 6.46 -17.64
C TRP A 549 -8.85 6.42 -19.12
N ARG A 550 -8.54 5.23 -19.66
CA ARG A 550 -8.23 5.05 -21.10
C ARG A 550 -9.45 5.30 -21.98
N ASP A 551 -10.62 4.86 -21.55
CA ASP A 551 -11.90 5.18 -22.20
C ASP A 551 -12.05 6.72 -22.26
N ASN A 552 -11.93 7.43 -21.12
CA ASN A 552 -12.08 8.90 -21.07
C ASN A 552 -11.00 9.68 -21.87
N GLN A 553 -9.74 9.22 -21.90
CA GLN A 553 -8.69 9.82 -22.75
C GLN A 553 -9.02 9.65 -24.25
N SER A 554 -9.66 8.55 -24.63
CA SER A 554 -10.09 8.30 -26.02
C SER A 554 -11.29 9.17 -26.43
N TYR A 555 -12.10 9.62 -25.48
CA TYR A 555 -13.25 10.52 -25.68
C TYR A 555 -12.96 12.01 -25.42
N GLY A 556 -11.71 12.47 -25.55
CA GLY A 556 -11.39 13.88 -25.79
C GLY A 556 -11.73 14.91 -24.71
N GLU A 557 -12.13 14.51 -23.49
CA GLU A 557 -12.56 15.45 -22.44
C GLU A 557 -11.40 16.09 -21.63
N ALA A 558 -10.45 16.71 -22.33
CA ALA A 558 -9.37 17.48 -21.71
C ALA A 558 -9.88 18.75 -20.96
N GLU A 559 -11.09 19.22 -21.23
CA GLU A 559 -11.63 20.47 -20.66
C GLU A 559 -12.23 20.33 -19.26
N LYS A 560 -12.73 19.16 -18.83
CA LYS A 560 -13.48 19.05 -17.57
C LYS A 560 -12.64 19.21 -16.30
N PHE A 561 -11.31 19.13 -16.38
CA PHE A 561 -10.42 19.46 -15.26
C PHE A 561 -10.19 20.97 -15.07
N SER A 562 -10.84 21.83 -15.89
CA SER A 562 -10.61 23.28 -15.87
C SER A 562 -10.88 23.93 -14.50
N TRP A 563 -11.92 23.50 -13.78
CA TRP A 563 -12.31 24.06 -12.48
C TRP A 563 -11.46 23.55 -11.31
N ALA A 564 -10.89 22.33 -11.41
CA ALA A 564 -10.02 21.78 -10.37
C ALA A 564 -8.76 22.66 -10.16
N ARG A 565 -8.30 23.34 -11.22
CA ARG A 565 -7.16 24.28 -11.21
C ARG A 565 -7.32 25.49 -10.28
N LYS A 566 -8.53 25.79 -9.77
CA LYS A 566 -8.78 26.97 -8.92
C LYS A 566 -8.55 26.75 -7.41
N PHE A 567 -8.49 25.49 -6.94
CA PHE A 567 -8.41 25.17 -5.50
C PHE A 567 -7.08 24.54 -5.07
N ASP A 568 -6.16 24.27 -5.99
CA ASP A 568 -4.81 23.82 -5.65
C ASP A 568 -3.93 25.00 -5.23
N PHE A 569 -3.71 25.14 -3.91
CA PHE A 569 -2.77 26.09 -3.31
C PHE A 569 -1.31 25.91 -3.82
N VAL A 570 -1.02 24.77 -4.44
CA VAL A 570 0.23 24.46 -5.13
C VAL A 570 -0.13 24.23 -6.61
N ASN A 571 0.00 25.27 -7.44
CA ASN A 571 -0.40 25.21 -8.86
C ASN A 571 0.52 24.29 -9.68
N VAL A 572 0.22 22.98 -9.67
CA VAL A 572 1.08 21.88 -10.12
C VAL A 572 1.61 22.04 -11.55
N ASN A 573 0.85 22.64 -12.47
CA ASN A 573 1.33 22.91 -13.83
C ASN A 573 2.56 23.84 -13.87
N ARG A 574 2.77 24.68 -12.85
CA ARG A 574 3.97 25.52 -12.69
C ARG A 574 5.18 24.79 -12.11
N TYR A 575 4.99 23.56 -11.63
CA TYR A 575 6.03 22.70 -11.06
C TYR A 575 6.44 21.58 -12.04
N TYR A 576 5.49 21.02 -12.79
CA TYR A 576 5.71 19.85 -13.66
C TYR A 576 5.65 20.16 -15.16
N GLY A 577 5.12 21.32 -15.57
CA GLY A 577 4.95 21.71 -16.98
C GLY A 577 6.25 21.98 -17.78
N GLY A 578 7.43 21.66 -17.23
CA GLY A 578 8.71 21.71 -17.93
C GLY A 578 9.07 20.42 -18.67
N VAL A 579 8.42 19.30 -18.35
CA VAL A 579 8.74 17.97 -18.92
C VAL A 579 7.51 17.43 -19.65
N GLY A 580 7.44 17.68 -20.96
CA GLY A 580 6.37 17.12 -21.82
C GLY A 580 5.54 18.12 -22.63
N ALA A 581 6.16 19.10 -23.28
CA ALA A 581 5.49 19.92 -24.31
C ALA A 581 6.47 20.53 -25.35
N SER A 582 7.37 19.73 -25.92
CA SER A 582 8.13 20.12 -27.13
C SER A 582 7.29 20.00 -28.41
N SER A 583 6.05 20.50 -28.39
CA SER A 583 5.30 20.77 -29.61
C SER A 583 5.96 21.98 -30.29
N GLY A 584 6.71 21.72 -31.36
CA GLY A 584 7.44 22.76 -32.09
C GLY A 584 6.50 23.80 -32.70
N SER A 585 6.35 24.93 -32.02
CA SER A 585 5.73 26.14 -32.59
C SER A 585 6.74 27.28 -32.54
N GLY A 586 7.52 27.43 -33.61
CA GLY A 586 8.41 28.57 -33.78
C GLY A 586 7.62 29.86 -33.90
N ARG A 587 7.62 30.68 -32.84
CA ARG A 587 7.16 32.08 -32.91
C ARG A 587 8.36 33.01 -33.01
N GLY A 588 8.78 33.25 -34.25
CA GLY A 588 9.69 34.34 -34.56
C GLY A 588 9.05 35.69 -34.24
N SER A 589 9.81 36.58 -33.60
CA SER A 589 9.43 37.97 -33.37
C SER A 589 9.54 38.79 -34.66
N GLY A 590 8.50 39.55 -35.01
CA GLY A 590 8.54 40.47 -36.15
C GLY A 590 7.46 41.55 -36.08
N ARG A 591 7.85 42.78 -35.72
CA ARG A 591 7.06 43.99 -36.00
C ARG A 591 7.31 44.42 -37.45
N GLY A 592 6.34 45.09 -38.08
CA GLY A 592 6.63 46.00 -39.19
C GLY A 592 5.80 45.82 -40.47
N SER A 593 4.76 46.65 -40.58
CA SER A 593 4.33 47.37 -41.80
C SER A 593 4.80 46.88 -43.19
N GLY A 594 3.82 46.49 -44.00
CA GLY A 594 3.45 47.29 -45.18
C GLY A 594 4.04 46.95 -46.56
N SER A 595 3.26 47.34 -47.57
CA SER A 595 3.56 47.45 -49.01
C SER A 595 3.57 46.19 -49.89
N GLN A 596 2.61 46.21 -50.82
CA GLN A 596 2.73 45.97 -52.27
C GLN A 596 2.99 44.56 -52.84
N SER A 597 1.94 44.13 -53.54
CA SER A 597 1.90 43.12 -54.59
C SER A 597 2.65 43.53 -55.87
N VAL A 598 3.52 42.65 -56.38
CA VAL A 598 3.88 42.44 -57.81
C VAL A 598 4.21 40.93 -57.92
N ASN A 599 3.38 40.07 -58.51
CA ASN A 599 3.15 39.78 -59.94
C ASN A 599 4.19 38.80 -60.56
N GLU A 600 3.68 37.88 -61.40
CA GLU A 600 4.43 36.96 -62.31
C GLU A 600 5.30 35.84 -61.66
N SER A 601 5.48 34.65 -62.26
CA SER A 601 4.79 33.99 -63.40
C SER A 601 5.12 32.47 -63.48
N HIS A 602 4.45 31.78 -64.42
CA HIS A 602 4.78 30.47 -65.02
C HIS A 602 4.44 29.13 -64.31
N ASN A 603 3.56 28.39 -65.01
CA ASN A 603 3.67 26.98 -65.44
C ASN A 603 3.94 25.86 -64.41
N SER A 604 3.29 24.69 -64.46
CA SER A 604 2.32 24.18 -65.45
C SER A 604 1.56 22.93 -64.96
N SER A 605 0.23 22.96 -65.09
CA SER A 605 -0.69 21.88 -65.52
C SER A 605 -0.42 20.39 -65.15
N PHE A 606 -1.34 19.77 -64.41
CA PHE A 606 -2.28 18.67 -64.79
C PHE A 606 -2.76 17.91 -63.53
N TRP A 607 -3.98 17.42 -63.32
CA TRP A 607 -5.36 17.63 -63.83
C TRP A 607 -6.23 16.67 -62.98
N ILE A 608 -7.37 17.13 -62.43
CA ILE A 608 -8.56 16.35 -61.94
C ILE A 608 -8.36 15.31 -60.79
N ASN A 609 -9.23 15.08 -59.80
CA ASN A 609 -10.60 15.42 -59.34
C ASN A 609 -11.42 14.14 -59.09
N ASP A 610 -12.34 14.25 -58.11
CA ASP A 610 -13.45 13.38 -57.71
C ASP A 610 -13.13 12.34 -56.59
N VAL A 611 -13.57 12.55 -55.34
CA VAL A 611 -14.94 12.54 -54.77
C VAL A 611 -15.52 11.12 -54.64
N GLY A 612 -15.63 10.59 -53.42
CA GLY A 612 -16.33 9.31 -53.18
C GLY A 612 -16.21 8.71 -51.77
N ARG A 613 -17.29 8.85 -50.99
CA ARG A 613 -17.64 8.26 -49.68
C ARG A 613 -17.27 6.77 -49.44
N GLY A 614 -17.21 6.39 -48.15
CA GLY A 614 -17.51 5.04 -47.64
C GLY A 614 -16.30 4.30 -47.05
N THR A 615 -16.13 4.24 -45.73
CA THR A 615 -16.65 3.21 -44.78
C THR A 615 -16.05 1.81 -44.89
N GLU A 616 -15.44 1.39 -43.77
CA GLU A 616 -15.20 0.03 -43.27
C GLU A 616 -14.12 -0.90 -43.86
N SER A 617 -13.17 -1.21 -42.98
CA SER A 617 -12.54 -2.51 -42.73
C SER A 617 -11.83 -3.27 -43.85
N VAL A 618 -10.50 -3.36 -43.73
CA VAL A 618 -9.77 -4.63 -43.95
C VAL A 618 -8.70 -4.80 -42.87
N ARG A 619 -8.74 -5.94 -42.17
CA ARG A 619 -7.65 -6.43 -41.31
C ARG A 619 -6.43 -6.77 -42.16
N ARG A 620 -5.20 -6.56 -41.67
CA ARG A 620 -4.23 -7.66 -41.48
C ARG A 620 -2.92 -7.23 -40.78
N THR A 621 -2.56 -8.05 -39.79
CA THR A 621 -1.22 -8.55 -39.43
C THR A 621 -0.09 -7.57 -39.11
N GLU A 622 0.22 -7.50 -37.81
CA GLU A 622 1.59 -7.75 -37.34
C GLU A 622 1.58 -8.35 -35.92
N ALA A 623 1.36 -9.67 -35.85
CA ALA A 623 1.50 -10.46 -34.63
C ALA A 623 2.82 -11.24 -34.71
N SER A 624 3.92 -10.62 -34.26
CA SER A 624 5.22 -11.27 -34.06
C SER A 624 6.11 -10.39 -33.17
N ARG A 625 6.83 -11.01 -32.22
CA ARG A 625 7.75 -10.41 -31.21
C ARG A 625 7.16 -9.93 -29.88
N ARG A 626 6.66 -10.87 -29.07
CA ARG A 626 6.91 -10.90 -27.61
C ARG A 626 7.16 -12.34 -27.16
N SER A 627 8.42 -12.67 -26.92
CA SER A 627 8.90 -13.93 -26.33
C SER A 627 10.26 -13.66 -25.69
N SER A 628 10.56 -14.35 -24.59
CA SER A 628 11.68 -14.16 -23.65
C SER A 628 11.51 -12.99 -22.66
N TRP A 629 11.52 -13.38 -21.38
CA TRP A 629 11.87 -12.69 -20.11
C TRP A 629 10.90 -13.24 -19.04
N TYR A 630 11.22 -14.46 -18.61
CA TYR A 630 10.83 -15.06 -17.34
C TYR A 630 11.90 -14.71 -16.30
#